data_AF-A0A941CQ86-F1
#
_entry.id   AF-A0A941CQ86-F1
#
_cell.length_a   1.000
_cell.length_b   1.000
_cell.length_c   1.000
_cell.angle_alpha   90.00
_cell.angle_beta   90.00
_cell.angle_gamma   90.00
#
_symmetry.space_group_name_H-M   'P 1'
#
loop_
_entity.id
_entity.type
_entity.pdbx_description
1 polymer ?
#
loop_
_entity_poly.entity_id
_entity_poly.type
_entity_poly.pdbx_seq_one_letter_code
_entity_poly.pdbx_strand_id
1 'polypeptide(L)'
;MKTAATVIGTILICFILFITFTPAGRATWNNYTHGMQKVDDATLYKTRQKVENEARAMVASYKADKLKYEQYKASPDKQQQEWGEQAKMRANQTASIYNNFMLTNRYVFEGNIPPDINYQLELIP
;
A
#
# COMPACT_ATOMS: atom_id res chain seq x y z
N MET A 1 0.48 -50.23 -17.59
CA MET A 1 0.69 -49.16 -16.57
C MET A 1 2.16 -48.86 -16.31
N LYS A 2 3.03 -49.87 -16.08
CA LYS A 2 4.46 -49.64 -15.79
C LYS A 2 5.23 -48.87 -16.87
N THR A 3 4.97 -49.15 -18.16
CA THR A 3 5.60 -48.50 -19.31
C THR A 3 5.21 -47.03 -19.48
N ALA A 4 3.94 -46.68 -19.21
CA ALA A 4 3.49 -45.29 -19.27
C ALA A 4 4.14 -44.44 -18.16
N ALA A 5 4.26 -44.99 -16.95
CA ALA A 5 4.90 -44.31 -15.84
C ALA A 5 6.41 -44.06 -16.09
N THR A 6 7.13 -45.02 -16.66
CA THR A 6 8.55 -44.81 -17.04
C THR A 6 8.71 -43.79 -18.16
N VAL A 7 7.84 -43.79 -19.17
CA VAL A 7 7.89 -42.78 -20.25
C VAL A 7 7.65 -41.36 -19.71
N ILE A 8 6.66 -41.18 -18.84
CA ILE A 8 6.38 -39.88 -18.20
C ILE A 8 7.58 -39.43 -17.35
N GLY A 9 8.16 -40.35 -16.57
CA GLY A 9 9.35 -40.07 -15.77
C GLY A 9 10.55 -39.61 -16.61
N THR A 10 10.83 -40.29 -17.73
CA THR A 10 11.92 -39.92 -18.63
C THR A 10 11.70 -38.54 -19.26
N ILE A 11 10.46 -38.22 -19.66
CA ILE A 11 10.13 -36.89 -20.23
C ILE A 11 10.37 -35.77 -19.22
N LEU A 12 9.98 -35.96 -17.96
CA LEU A 12 10.21 -34.99 -16.89
C LEU A 12 11.72 -34.76 -16.64
N ILE A 13 12.51 -35.84 -16.63
CA ILE A 13 13.97 -35.74 -16.47
C ILE A 13 14.59 -34.97 -17.65
N CYS A 14 14.21 -35.28 -18.89
CA CYS A 14 14.70 -34.57 -20.07
C CYS A 14 14.32 -33.08 -20.05
N PHE A 15 13.14 -32.74 -19.55
CA PHE A 15 12.71 -31.34 -19.42
C PHE A 15 13.54 -30.59 -18.37
N ILE A 16 13.84 -31.20 -17.22
CA ILE A 16 14.72 -30.63 -16.19
C ILE A 16 16.13 -30.44 -16.73
N LEU A 17 16.66 -31.43 -17.45
CA LEU A 17 17.99 -31.34 -18.09
C LEU A 17 18.03 -30.24 -19.15
N PHE A 18 16.97 -30.07 -19.95
CA PHE A 18 16.86 -29.00 -20.93
C PHE A 18 16.94 -27.61 -20.26
N ILE A 19 16.18 -27.40 -19.18
CA ILE A 19 16.18 -26.13 -18.43
C ILE A 19 17.55 -25.86 -17.78
N THR A 20 18.23 -26.89 -17.28
CA THR A 20 19.46 -26.72 -16.48
C THR A 20 20.74 -26.63 -17.30
N PHE A 21 20.85 -27.39 -18.40
CA PHE A 21 22.09 -27.54 -19.18
C PHE A 21 22.09 -26.82 -20.54
N THR A 22 20.95 -26.35 -21.05
CA THR A 22 20.92 -25.64 -22.35
C THR A 22 20.73 -24.13 -22.20
N PRO A 23 21.41 -23.30 -23.02
CA PRO A 23 21.20 -21.85 -23.02
C PRO A 23 19.74 -21.45 -23.33
N ALA A 24 19.08 -22.16 -24.26
CA ALA A 24 17.68 -21.91 -24.62
C ALA A 24 16.71 -22.23 -23.48
N GLY A 25 16.93 -23.33 -22.76
CA GLY A 25 16.15 -23.69 -21.58
C GLY A 25 16.35 -22.70 -20.43
N ARG A 26 17.60 -22.28 -20.17
CA ARG A 26 17.91 -21.23 -19.17
C ARG A 26 17.26 -19.89 -19.51
N ALA A 27 17.33 -19.47 -20.78
CA ALA A 27 16.68 -18.23 -21.22
C ALA A 27 15.16 -18.27 -21.02
N THR A 28 14.52 -19.41 -21.33
CA THR A 28 13.07 -19.59 -21.14
C THR A 28 12.68 -19.53 -19.66
N TRP A 29 13.44 -20.21 -18.79
CA TRP A 29 13.22 -20.16 -17.34
C TRP A 29 13.46 -18.76 -16.75
N ASN A 30 14.50 -18.06 -17.20
CA ASN A 30 14.80 -16.69 -16.75
C ASN A 30 13.70 -15.72 -17.17
N ASN A 31 13.19 -15.80 -18.40
CA ASN A 31 12.09 -14.96 -18.86
C ASN A 31 10.80 -15.25 -18.08
N TYR A 32 10.51 -16.52 -17.78
CA TYR A 32 9.36 -16.91 -16.98
C TYR A 32 9.46 -16.39 -15.54
N THR A 33 10.59 -16.65 -14.86
CA THR A 33 10.82 -16.18 -13.48
C THR A 33 10.85 -14.66 -13.39
N HIS A 34 11.44 -13.98 -14.37
CA HIS A 34 11.40 -12.52 -14.45
C HIS A 34 9.98 -11.98 -14.67
N GLY A 35 9.18 -12.65 -15.51
CA GLY A 35 7.76 -12.34 -15.69
C GLY A 35 6.95 -12.51 -14.41
N MET A 36 7.20 -13.58 -13.65
CA MET A 36 6.58 -13.79 -12.33
C MET A 36 6.99 -12.70 -11.33
N GLN A 37 8.30 -12.43 -11.20
CA GLN A 37 8.81 -11.35 -10.34
C GLN A 37 8.17 -10.02 -10.69
N LYS A 38 8.06 -9.68 -11.98
CA LYS A 38 7.41 -8.44 -12.41
C LYS A 38 5.94 -8.35 -12.01
N VAL A 39 5.20 -9.46 -12.05
CA VAL A 39 3.79 -9.51 -11.62
C VAL A 39 3.67 -9.37 -10.11
N ASP A 40 4.52 -10.06 -9.35
CA ASP A 40 4.56 -9.98 -7.88
C ASP A 40 4.94 -8.57 -7.43
N ASP A 41 6.02 -8.01 -8.00
CA ASP A 41 6.47 -6.63 -7.75
C ASP A 41 5.40 -5.62 -8.12
N ALA A 42 4.72 -5.79 -9.26
CA ALA A 42 3.62 -4.91 -9.66
C ALA A 42 2.43 -4.99 -8.69
N THR A 43 2.14 -6.17 -8.14
CA THR A 43 1.05 -6.38 -7.17
C THR A 43 1.39 -5.74 -5.83
N LEU A 44 2.63 -5.93 -5.35
CA LEU A 44 3.16 -5.26 -4.16
C LEU A 44 3.17 -3.74 -4.33
N TYR A 45 3.65 -3.26 -5.48
CA TYR A 45 3.66 -1.83 -5.81
C TYR A 45 2.24 -1.24 -5.82
N LYS A 46 1.28 -1.88 -6.50
CA LYS A 46 -0.11 -1.43 -6.53
C LYS A 46 -0.73 -1.41 -5.14
N THR A 47 -0.45 -2.40 -4.32
CA THR A 47 -0.92 -2.48 -2.94
C THR A 47 -0.35 -1.32 -2.11
N ARG A 48 0.95 -1.08 -2.19
CA ARG A 48 1.61 0.06 -1.54
C ARG A 48 1.06 1.39 -2.01
N GLN A 49 0.92 1.57 -3.31
CA GLN A 49 0.38 2.80 -3.90
C GLN A 49 -1.06 3.08 -3.43
N LYS A 50 -1.89 2.03 -3.33
CA LYS A 50 -3.26 2.17 -2.82
C LYS A 50 -3.28 2.69 -1.38
N VAL A 51 -2.46 2.08 -0.51
CA VAL A 51 -2.35 2.47 0.90
C VAL A 51 -1.79 3.90 1.04
N GLU A 52 -0.76 4.25 0.27
CA GLU A 52 -0.22 5.61 0.25
C GLU A 52 -1.24 6.65 -0.21
N ASN A 53 -2.00 6.36 -1.27
CA ASN A 53 -3.01 7.28 -1.78
C ASN A 53 -4.16 7.48 -0.78
N GLU A 54 -4.56 6.43 -0.08
CA GLU A 54 -5.56 6.52 0.98
C GLU A 54 -5.04 7.34 2.16
N ALA A 55 -3.79 7.12 2.59
CA ALA A 55 -3.13 7.93 3.60
C ALA A 55 -3.08 9.41 3.21
N ARG A 56 -2.67 9.72 1.97
CA ARG A 56 -2.67 11.11 1.44
C ARG A 56 -4.06 11.74 1.45
N ALA A 57 -5.09 10.98 1.07
CA ALA A 57 -6.47 11.46 1.08
C ALA A 57 -6.93 11.82 2.50
N MET A 58 -6.62 10.96 3.49
CA MET A 58 -6.92 11.22 4.90
C MET A 58 -6.16 12.44 5.44
N VAL A 59 -4.86 12.57 5.13
CA VAL A 59 -4.06 13.74 5.51
C VAL A 59 -4.61 15.02 4.89
N ALA A 60 -5.03 14.98 3.63
CA ALA A 60 -5.64 16.13 2.96
C ALA A 60 -6.97 16.54 3.61
N SER A 61 -7.85 15.57 3.92
CA SER A 61 -9.10 15.82 4.63
C SER A 61 -8.86 16.42 6.01
N TYR A 62 -7.93 15.86 6.79
CA TYR A 62 -7.54 16.39 8.09
C TYR A 62 -7.04 17.83 7.98
N LYS A 63 -6.15 18.13 7.03
CA LYS A 63 -5.61 19.48 6.81
C LYS A 63 -6.71 20.48 6.44
N ALA A 64 -7.68 20.08 5.61
CA ALA A 64 -8.80 20.92 5.23
C ALA A 64 -9.70 21.26 6.43
N ASP A 65 -10.06 20.27 7.24
CA ASP A 65 -10.87 20.50 8.44
C ASP A 65 -10.10 21.27 9.51
N LYS A 66 -8.80 21.00 9.70
CA LYS A 66 -7.93 21.79 10.58
C LYS A 66 -7.87 23.24 10.16
N LEU A 67 -7.69 23.52 8.87
CA LEU A 67 -7.69 24.89 8.35
C LEU A 67 -9.05 25.57 8.61
N LYS A 68 -10.16 24.85 8.41
CA LYS A 68 -11.49 25.39 8.71
C LYS A 68 -11.67 25.71 10.20
N TYR A 69 -11.20 24.84 11.08
CA TYR A 69 -11.17 25.13 12.52
C TYR A 69 -10.34 26.37 12.83
N GLU A 70 -9.12 26.46 12.31
CA GLU A 70 -8.21 27.59 12.52
C GLU A 70 -8.81 28.92 12.04
N GLN A 71 -9.59 28.91 10.95
CA GLN A 71 -10.27 30.09 10.42
C GLN A 71 -11.40 30.59 11.33
N TYR A 72 -12.18 29.67 11.91
CA TYR A 72 -13.41 30.04 12.63
C TYR A 72 -13.32 29.96 14.15
N LYS A 73 -12.26 29.37 14.72
CA LYS A 73 -12.11 29.17 16.18
C LYS A 73 -12.15 30.46 17.00
N ALA A 74 -11.74 31.58 16.41
CA ALA A 74 -11.71 32.90 17.04
C ALA A 74 -12.74 33.86 16.42
N SER A 75 -13.70 33.35 15.64
CA SER A 75 -14.73 34.20 15.05
C SER A 75 -15.63 34.79 16.16
N PRO A 76 -16.02 36.07 16.07
CA PRO A 76 -16.97 36.68 17.00
C PRO A 76 -18.42 36.20 16.75
N ASP A 77 -18.68 35.56 15.61
CA ASP A 77 -20.00 35.02 15.27
C ASP A 77 -20.17 33.58 15.79
N LYS A 78 -21.27 33.34 16.53
CA LYS A 78 -21.54 32.04 17.17
C LYS A 78 -21.71 30.92 16.14
N GLN A 79 -22.36 31.20 15.01
CA GLN A 79 -22.60 30.20 13.97
C GLN A 79 -21.27 29.80 13.29
N GLN A 80 -20.39 30.76 13.03
CA GLN A 80 -19.04 30.48 12.56
C GLN A 80 -18.22 29.68 13.57
N GLN A 81 -18.27 30.01 14.87
CA GLN A 81 -17.61 29.19 15.90
C GLN A 81 -18.10 27.74 15.89
N GLU A 82 -19.42 27.51 15.76
CA GLU A 82 -19.98 26.16 15.65
C GLU A 82 -19.46 25.41 14.41
N TRP A 83 -19.25 26.08 13.29
CA TRP A 83 -18.60 25.47 12.11
C TRP A 83 -17.14 25.10 12.36
N GLY A 84 -16.43 25.90 13.15
CA GLY A 84 -15.08 25.59 13.62
C GLY A 84 -15.06 24.32 14.48
N GLU A 85 -15.93 24.25 15.48
CA GLU A 85 -16.03 23.08 16.38
C GLU A 85 -16.42 21.80 15.63
N GLN A 86 -17.35 21.88 14.68
CA GLN A 86 -17.68 20.75 13.81
C GLN A 86 -16.48 20.30 12.97
N ALA A 87 -15.71 21.24 12.44
CA ALA A 87 -14.49 20.93 11.68
C ALA A 87 -13.43 20.27 12.58
N LYS A 88 -13.25 20.75 13.82
CA LYS A 88 -12.38 20.12 14.82
C LYS A 88 -12.78 18.68 15.10
N MET A 89 -14.08 18.42 15.34
CA MET A 89 -14.58 17.07 15.57
C MET A 89 -14.27 16.13 14.39
N ARG A 90 -14.50 16.59 13.14
CA ARG A 90 -14.15 15.83 11.94
C ARG A 90 -12.65 15.61 11.79
N ALA A 91 -11.83 16.63 12.01
CA ALA A 91 -10.38 16.51 11.96
C ALA A 91 -9.88 15.48 12.98
N ASN A 92 -10.36 15.53 14.22
CA ASN A 92 -9.97 14.59 15.27
C ASN A 92 -10.41 13.15 14.97
N GLN A 93 -11.61 12.97 14.41
CA GLN A 93 -12.06 11.66 13.94
C GLN A 93 -11.16 11.12 12.82
N THR A 94 -10.85 11.95 11.82
CA THR A 94 -9.94 11.59 10.73
C THR A 94 -8.54 11.26 11.24
N ALA A 95 -8.00 12.03 12.19
CA ALA A 95 -6.70 11.77 12.79
C ALA A 95 -6.67 10.41 13.54
N SER A 96 -7.73 10.10 14.29
CA SER A 96 -7.87 8.80 14.98
C SER A 96 -7.91 7.63 14.00
N ILE A 97 -8.74 7.72 12.95
CA ILE A 97 -8.84 6.71 11.90
C ILE A 97 -7.50 6.55 11.18
N TYR A 98 -6.86 7.66 10.81
CA TYR A 98 -5.57 7.68 10.14
C TYR A 98 -4.49 7.00 10.99
N ASN A 99 -4.40 7.33 12.28
CA ASN A 99 -3.39 6.74 13.16
C ASN A 99 -3.57 5.22 13.24
N ASN A 100 -4.81 4.74 13.32
CA ASN A 100 -5.10 3.31 13.33
C ASN A 100 -4.81 2.63 11.97
N PHE A 101 -5.12 3.33 10.88
CA PHE A 101 -4.79 2.90 9.51
C PHE A 101 -3.27 2.76 9.31
N MET A 102 -2.48 3.73 9.77
CA MET A 102 -1.02 3.69 9.68
C MET A 102 -0.41 2.58 10.53
N LEU A 103 -0.96 2.33 11.73
CA LEU A 103 -0.54 1.21 12.57
C LEU A 103 -0.81 -0.14 11.91
N THR A 104 -2.02 -0.30 11.35
CA THR A 104 -2.43 -1.56 10.68
C THR A 104 -1.62 -1.82 9.41
N ASN A 105 -1.34 -0.77 8.63
CA ASN A 105 -0.58 -0.87 7.39
C ASN A 105 0.92 -0.66 7.56
N ARG A 106 1.45 -0.73 8.79
CA ARG A 106 2.89 -0.52 9.06
C ARG A 106 3.80 -1.42 8.21
N TYR A 107 3.35 -2.64 7.92
CA TYR A 107 4.07 -3.61 7.08
C TYR A 107 4.22 -3.16 5.62
N VAL A 108 3.35 -2.28 5.12
CA VAL A 108 3.41 -1.75 3.76
C VAL A 108 4.51 -0.71 3.61
N PHE A 109 4.79 0.00 4.69
CA PHE A 109 5.75 1.09 4.70
C PHE A 109 7.15 0.65 5.14
N GLU A 110 7.28 -0.40 5.96
CA GLU A 110 8.57 -0.95 6.44
C GLU A 110 9.57 0.11 6.97
N GLY A 111 9.07 1.24 7.49
CA GLY A 111 9.91 2.37 7.94
C GLY A 111 10.34 3.35 6.83
N ASN A 112 10.00 3.08 5.58
CA ASN A 112 10.18 3.98 4.44
C ASN A 112 8.86 4.67 4.06
N ILE A 113 8.32 5.46 4.98
CA ILE A 113 7.13 6.29 4.71
C ILE A 113 7.55 7.48 3.84
N PRO A 114 6.83 7.77 2.74
CA PRO A 114 7.04 8.98 1.96
C PRO A 114 6.97 10.26 2.85
N PRO A 115 7.83 11.26 2.63
CA PRO A 115 7.95 12.43 3.51
C PRO A 115 6.69 13.31 3.58
N ASP A 116 5.77 13.15 2.63
CA ASP A 116 4.47 13.82 2.58
C ASP A 116 3.39 13.17 3.47
N ILE A 117 3.66 11.95 3.97
CA ILE A 117 2.77 11.15 4.81
C ILE A 117 3.37 11.08 6.22
N ASN A 118 2.64 11.57 7.22
CA ASN A 118 3.12 11.55 8.61
C ASN A 118 2.92 10.19 9.26
N TYR A 119 3.79 9.77 10.18
CA TYR A 119 3.56 8.56 10.98
C TYR A 119 2.27 8.61 11.81
N GLN A 120 1.89 9.81 12.25
CA GLN A 120 0.68 10.08 13.02
C GLN A 120 0.20 11.51 12.78
N LEU A 121 -1.10 11.72 12.95
CA LEU A 121 -1.73 13.02 13.00
C LEU A 121 -2.07 13.37 14.45
N GLU A 122 -1.79 14.60 14.83
CA GLU A 122 -2.08 15.14 16.16
C GLU A 122 -3.55 15.50 16.29
N LEU A 123 -4.11 15.25 17.47
CA LEU A 123 -5.45 15.69 17.82
C LEU A 123 -5.43 17.18 18.14
N ILE A 124 -6.42 17.90 17.62
CA ILE A 124 -6.65 19.32 17.89
C ILE A 124 -7.29 19.45 19.29
N PRO A 125 -6.68 20.20 20.22
CA PRO A 125 -7.16 20.38 21.58
C PRO A 125 -8.48 21.14 21.63
#